data_AF-A0A941DW28-F1
#
_entry.id   AF-A0A941DW28-F1
#
_cell.length_a   1.000
_cell.length_b   1.000
_cell.length_c   1.000
_cell.angle_alpha   90.00
_cell.angle_beta   90.00
_cell.angle_gamma   90.00
#
_symmetry.space_group_name_H-M   'P 1'
#
loop_
_entity.id
_entity.type
_entity.pdbx_description
1 polymer ?
#
loop_
_entity_poly.entity_id
_entity_poly.type
_entity_poly.pdbx_seq_one_letter_code
_entity_poly.pdbx_strand_id
1 'polypeptide(L)'
;MHSTTNDELLELVEETVIEYARESKISSVMIKRIVDRMYHAFRGLGVLQPILDDPSITEIMINNYDEIYIERDGQVSNANVKFENQQKLEDTIQAIVSKVNRVVNESSPIVDARLEDGSRVNVVLPPVALKGPAMTIRKFPEKPLMIEDLIQFGALDEDVAYFLEQLVEAKYNIFISGGTGSGKTTFLNVLSNFIPTEERILTIEDSAELQIRKVPNLVSLETRNANTEGKGEITIRDLIKASLRMRPNRIIVGEVRGQEALDMLQAMNTGHDGSLSTGHANSVYDMLSRLETMVLSGAELPIEVIRKQIGSAIDIMVHLSRLRDHSRRVMEISEVCGVENGEIIIKPLYVFEETGEDYRGKIIGKLQKTDHKLENTSKLKLTGKNDVLEQFA
;
A
#
# COMPACT_ATOMS: atom_id res chain seq x y z
N MET A 1 25.60 18.30 19.66
CA MET A 1 26.54 17.76 18.65
C MET A 1 25.89 17.98 17.31
N HIS A 2 26.53 18.73 16.41
CA HIS A 2 26.04 18.90 15.05
C HIS A 2 26.03 17.53 14.37
N SER A 3 24.88 17.09 13.85
CA SER A 3 24.83 15.89 13.03
C SER A 3 25.46 16.22 11.68
N THR A 4 26.61 15.62 11.38
CA THR A 4 27.26 15.70 10.07
C THR A 4 26.28 15.24 8.99
N THR A 5 26.05 16.06 7.98
CA THR A 5 25.06 15.80 6.93
C THR A 5 25.52 14.76 5.91
N ASN A 6 24.53 14.17 5.22
CA ASN A 6 24.56 13.75 3.81
C ASN A 6 25.94 13.73 3.12
N ASP A 7 26.32 14.94 2.76
CA ASP A 7 27.38 15.21 1.81
C ASP A 7 28.69 15.51 2.54
N GLU A 8 28.64 16.10 3.73
CA GLU A 8 29.82 16.37 4.57
C GLU A 8 30.57 15.10 4.98
N LEU A 9 29.85 14.00 5.25
CA LEU A 9 30.50 12.72 5.54
C LEU A 9 31.13 12.08 4.30
N LEU A 10 30.46 12.21 3.13
CA LEU A 10 31.00 11.68 1.88
C LEU A 10 32.29 12.40 1.52
N GLU A 11 32.29 13.74 1.60
CA GLU A 11 33.47 14.57 1.39
C GLU A 11 34.60 14.18 2.36
N LEU A 12 34.30 14.02 3.65
CA LEU A 12 35.31 13.64 4.65
C LEU A 12 35.92 12.25 4.36
N VAL A 13 35.09 11.27 3.96
CA VAL A 13 35.56 9.93 3.59
C VAL A 13 36.38 9.98 2.30
N GLU A 14 35.93 10.72 1.29
CA GLU A 14 36.67 10.91 0.04
C GLU A 14 38.04 11.54 0.28
N GLU A 15 38.09 12.64 1.04
CA GLU A 15 39.35 13.33 1.37
C GLU A 15 40.32 12.39 2.09
N THR A 16 39.85 11.69 3.12
CA THR A 16 40.69 10.78 3.92
C THR A 16 41.23 9.61 3.07
N VAL A 17 40.40 9.02 2.23
CA VAL A 17 40.81 7.88 1.38
C VAL A 17 41.74 8.34 0.26
N ILE A 18 41.50 9.51 -0.34
CA ILE A 18 42.38 10.07 -1.37
C ILE A 18 43.75 10.41 -0.78
N GLU A 19 43.79 10.97 0.43
CA GLU A 19 45.04 11.27 1.13
C GLU A 19 45.85 9.99 1.38
N TYR A 20 45.22 8.94 1.91
CA TYR A 20 45.86 7.64 2.13
C TYR A 20 46.28 6.93 0.83
N ALA A 21 45.49 7.06 -0.24
CA ALA A 21 45.75 6.43 -1.53
C ALA A 21 46.92 7.08 -2.29
N ARG A 22 47.19 8.38 -2.07
CA ARG A 22 48.37 9.08 -2.62
C ARG A 22 49.68 8.45 -2.15
N GLU A 23 49.72 7.94 -0.93
CA GLU A 23 50.91 7.26 -0.38
C GLU A 23 51.05 5.81 -0.87
N SER A 24 49.95 5.18 -1.30
CA SER A 24 49.85 3.72 -1.48
C SER A 24 49.71 3.24 -2.93
N LYS A 25 49.77 4.13 -3.94
CA LYS A 25 49.62 3.81 -5.40
C LYS A 25 48.37 2.98 -5.73
N ILE A 26 47.25 3.28 -5.10
CA ILE A 26 45.97 2.59 -5.30
C ILE A 26 45.31 3.10 -6.61
N SER A 27 44.71 2.21 -7.40
CA SER A 27 44.03 2.61 -8.65
C SER A 27 42.74 3.39 -8.37
N SER A 28 42.34 4.28 -9.27
CA SER A 28 41.10 5.07 -9.15
C SER A 28 39.84 4.20 -8.97
N VAL A 29 39.79 3.03 -9.61
CA VAL A 29 38.71 2.04 -9.45
C VAL A 29 38.67 1.49 -8.02
N MET A 30 39.83 1.23 -7.43
CA MET A 30 39.94 0.70 -6.07
C MET A 30 39.72 1.79 -5.01
N ILE A 31 40.14 3.04 -5.28
CA ILE A 31 39.80 4.21 -4.44
C ILE A 31 38.29 4.38 -4.36
N LYS A 32 37.61 4.42 -5.51
CA LYS A 32 36.14 4.52 -5.55
C LYS A 32 35.48 3.41 -4.73
N ARG A 33 35.95 2.16 -4.89
CA ARG A 33 35.43 1.02 -4.14
C ARG A 33 35.68 1.11 -2.62
N ILE A 34 36.79 1.70 -2.19
CA ILE A 34 37.10 1.92 -0.76
C ILE A 34 36.25 3.06 -0.21
N VAL A 35 36.13 4.17 -0.93
CA VAL A 35 35.24 5.30 -0.58
C VAL A 35 33.81 4.79 -0.43
N ASP A 36 33.26 4.10 -1.43
CA ASP A 36 31.91 3.54 -1.39
C ASP A 36 31.75 2.62 -0.16
N ARG A 37 32.74 1.75 0.11
CA ARG A 37 32.69 0.80 1.23
C ARG A 37 32.80 1.49 2.60
N MET A 38 33.63 2.51 2.74
CA MET A 38 33.77 3.27 3.99
C MET A 38 32.57 4.18 4.21
N TYR A 39 32.12 4.89 3.17
CA TYR A 39 30.90 5.69 3.19
C TYR A 39 29.71 4.82 3.61
N HIS A 40 29.50 3.66 3.00
CA HIS A 40 28.45 2.71 3.42
C HIS A 40 28.67 2.12 4.82
N ALA A 41 29.91 1.98 5.31
CA ALA A 41 30.18 1.53 6.67
C ALA A 41 29.87 2.60 7.74
N PHE A 42 30.04 3.88 7.41
CA PHE A 42 29.73 5.02 8.28
C PHE A 42 28.27 5.49 8.18
N ARG A 43 27.59 5.25 7.05
CA ARG A 43 26.18 5.64 6.81
C ARG A 43 25.16 4.53 6.83
N GLY A 44 25.52 3.35 6.37
CA GLY A 44 24.56 2.46 5.75
C GLY A 44 24.28 1.23 6.59
N LEU A 45 23.19 0.57 6.23
CA LEU A 45 22.79 -0.77 6.67
C LEU A 45 23.78 -1.86 6.18
N GLY A 46 25.07 -1.51 6.08
CA GLY A 46 26.18 -2.31 5.62
C GLY A 46 25.93 -2.89 4.23
N VAL A 47 25.94 -4.21 4.18
CA VAL A 47 25.76 -5.00 2.95
C VAL A 47 24.38 -4.84 2.32
N LEU A 48 23.42 -4.27 3.04
CA LEU A 48 22.06 -4.02 2.52
C LEU A 48 21.98 -2.76 1.67
N GLN A 49 22.87 -1.79 1.82
CA GLN A 49 22.72 -0.48 1.17
C GLN A 49 22.60 -0.59 -0.37
N PRO A 50 23.47 -1.33 -1.09
CA PRO A 50 23.36 -1.43 -2.55
C PRO A 50 22.06 -2.10 -3.02
N ILE A 51 21.46 -2.94 -2.17
CA ILE A 51 20.22 -3.68 -2.46
C ILE A 51 19.01 -2.79 -2.15
N LEU A 52 19.08 -2.02 -1.07
CA LEU A 52 18.08 -1.02 -0.73
C LEU A 52 18.03 0.09 -1.77
N ASP A 53 19.17 0.51 -2.30
CA ASP A 53 19.26 1.57 -3.31
C ASP A 53 18.78 1.12 -4.70
N ASP A 54 18.69 -0.20 -4.97
CA ASP A 54 18.24 -0.73 -6.26
C ASP A 54 16.70 -0.64 -6.39
N PRO A 55 16.14 0.26 -7.23
CA PRO A 55 14.70 0.47 -7.33
C PRO A 55 13.94 -0.71 -7.95
N SER A 56 14.63 -1.66 -8.60
CA SER A 56 14.00 -2.88 -9.13
C SER A 56 13.63 -3.89 -8.03
N ILE A 57 14.24 -3.75 -6.84
CA ILE A 57 13.99 -4.62 -5.70
C ILE A 57 12.81 -4.09 -4.90
N THR A 58 11.83 -4.95 -4.65
CA THR A 58 10.59 -4.64 -3.91
C THR A 58 10.64 -5.14 -2.47
N GLU A 59 11.36 -6.23 -2.22
CA GLU A 59 11.45 -6.86 -0.91
C GLU A 59 12.82 -7.49 -0.68
N ILE A 60 13.31 -7.43 0.55
CA ILE A 60 14.57 -8.03 1.00
C ILE A 60 14.26 -8.94 2.18
N MET A 61 14.63 -10.21 2.10
CA MET A 61 14.38 -11.22 3.11
C MET A 61 15.72 -11.76 3.62
N ILE A 62 16.01 -11.52 4.90
CA ILE A 62 17.23 -11.97 5.57
C ILE A 62 16.83 -13.08 6.53
N ASN A 63 17.06 -14.33 6.11
CA ASN A 63 16.72 -15.51 6.90
C ASN A 63 17.81 -15.86 7.91
N ASN A 64 19.04 -15.41 7.65
CA ASN A 64 20.19 -15.45 8.53
C ASN A 64 21.26 -14.48 8.01
N TYR A 65 22.33 -14.25 8.77
CA TYR A 65 23.44 -13.36 8.37
C TYR A 65 24.08 -13.74 7.01
N ASP A 66 24.01 -15.02 6.63
CA ASP A 66 24.55 -15.58 5.38
C ASP A 66 23.50 -15.95 4.33
N GLU A 67 22.22 -15.66 4.59
CA GLU A 67 21.10 -16.03 3.73
C GLU A 67 20.18 -14.85 3.45
N ILE A 68 20.46 -14.15 2.35
CA ILE A 68 19.74 -12.96 1.92
C ILE A 68 19.09 -13.23 0.56
N TYR A 69 17.79 -13.00 0.48
CA TYR A 69 16.96 -13.12 -0.70
C TYR A 69 16.34 -11.77 -1.05
N ILE A 70 16.05 -11.58 -2.33
CA ILE A 70 15.43 -10.36 -2.86
C ILE A 70 14.28 -10.73 -3.79
N GLU A 71 13.22 -9.92 -3.76
CA GLU A 71 12.17 -9.95 -4.77
C GLU A 71 12.44 -8.89 -5.83
N ARG A 72 12.43 -9.31 -7.10
CA ARG A 72 12.38 -8.43 -8.28
C ARG A 72 11.27 -8.93 -9.20
N ASP A 73 10.40 -8.03 -9.67
CA ASP A 73 9.30 -8.35 -10.58
C ASP A 73 8.42 -9.54 -10.11
N GLY A 74 8.23 -9.68 -8.79
CA GLY A 74 7.47 -10.78 -8.19
C GLY A 74 8.19 -12.14 -8.18
N GLN A 75 9.47 -12.19 -8.53
CA GLN A 75 10.31 -13.38 -8.45
C GLN A 75 11.36 -13.24 -7.34
N VAL A 76 11.47 -14.29 -6.52
CA VAL A 76 12.43 -14.34 -5.40
C VAL A 76 13.72 -15.04 -5.84
N SER A 77 14.86 -14.42 -5.55
CA SER A 77 16.19 -14.97 -5.86
C SER A 77 17.20 -14.67 -4.75
N ASN A 78 18.29 -15.45 -4.69
CA ASN A 78 19.37 -15.20 -3.72
C ASN A 78 20.15 -13.95 -4.14
N ALA A 79 20.42 -13.06 -3.19
CA ALA A 79 21.07 -11.78 -3.44
C ALA A 79 22.59 -11.88 -3.65
N ASN A 80 23.19 -13.05 -3.40
CA ASN A 80 24.63 -13.32 -3.44
C ASN A 80 25.47 -12.37 -2.57
N VAL A 81 24.88 -11.86 -1.49
CA VAL A 81 25.54 -11.06 -0.47
C VAL A 81 25.28 -11.67 0.91
N LYS A 82 26.15 -11.35 1.87
CA LYS A 82 26.02 -11.78 3.26
C LYS A 82 26.63 -10.76 4.20
N PHE A 83 26.12 -10.72 5.42
CA PHE A 83 26.80 -10.05 6.53
C PHE A 83 28.09 -10.80 6.89
N GLU A 84 29.01 -10.09 7.55
CA GLU A 84 30.29 -10.67 7.97
C GLU A 84 30.10 -11.77 9.02
N ASN A 85 29.14 -11.59 9.93
CA ASN A 85 28.77 -12.52 10.99
C ASN A 85 27.39 -12.14 11.55
N GLN A 86 26.88 -12.98 12.46
CA GLN A 86 25.60 -12.76 13.13
C GLN A 86 25.57 -11.44 13.93
N GLN A 87 26.64 -11.11 14.65
CA GLN A 87 26.72 -9.87 15.45
C GLN A 87 26.48 -8.63 14.57
N LYS A 88 27.02 -8.61 13.35
CA LYS A 88 26.86 -7.45 12.45
C LYS A 88 25.42 -7.28 11.97
N LEU A 89 24.68 -8.38 11.79
CA LEU A 89 23.25 -8.33 11.50
C LEU A 89 22.49 -7.79 12.71
N GLU A 90 22.81 -8.25 13.92
CA GLU A 90 22.19 -7.76 15.17
C GLU A 90 22.44 -6.27 15.39
N ASP A 91 23.67 -5.79 15.19
CA ASP A 91 24.00 -4.36 15.28
C ASP A 91 23.18 -3.53 14.28
N THR A 92 22.99 -4.06 13.06
CA THR A 92 22.20 -3.41 12.01
C THR A 92 20.72 -3.34 12.41
N ILE A 93 20.18 -4.44 12.95
CA ILE A 93 18.82 -4.50 13.49
C ILE A 93 18.64 -3.47 14.60
N GLN A 94 19.56 -3.40 15.56
CA GLN A 94 19.49 -2.43 16.67
C GLN A 94 19.55 -0.99 16.17
N ALA A 95 20.37 -0.70 15.16
CA ALA A 95 20.45 0.61 14.53
C ALA A 95 19.13 1.02 13.84
N ILE A 96 18.43 0.08 13.18
CA ILE A 96 17.10 0.34 12.60
C ILE A 96 16.07 0.61 13.70
N VAL A 97 15.98 -0.29 14.67
CA VAL A 97 14.91 -0.30 15.68
C VAL A 97 15.01 0.88 16.63
N SER A 98 16.24 1.30 16.99
CA SER A 98 16.48 2.46 17.85
C SER A 98 16.01 3.78 17.24
N LYS A 99 16.06 3.94 15.91
CA LYS A 99 15.58 5.17 15.23
C LYS A 99 14.08 5.41 15.37
N VAL A 100 13.28 4.34 15.55
CA VAL A 100 11.83 4.43 15.71
C VAL A 100 11.37 4.34 17.17
N ASN A 101 12.28 4.54 18.13
CA ASN A 101 12.01 4.44 19.58
C ASN A 101 11.33 3.11 19.99
N ARG A 102 11.67 2.02 19.30
CA ARG A 102 11.24 0.67 19.67
C ARG A 102 12.42 -0.10 20.25
N VAL A 103 12.13 -1.24 20.87
CA VAL A 103 13.14 -2.11 21.49
C VAL A 103 12.92 -3.52 21.01
N VAL A 104 14.01 -4.24 20.71
CA VAL A 104 14.00 -5.66 20.39
C VAL A 104 15.13 -6.36 21.13
N ASN A 105 14.81 -7.48 21.78
CA ASN A 105 15.74 -8.28 22.59
C ASN A 105 15.15 -9.68 22.83
N GLU A 106 15.83 -10.53 23.60
CA GLU A 106 15.36 -11.91 23.86
C GLU A 106 14.01 -11.98 24.59
N SER A 107 13.65 -10.98 25.40
CA SER A 107 12.36 -10.94 26.10
C SER A 107 11.24 -10.32 25.26
N SER A 108 11.58 -9.61 24.19
CA SER A 108 10.67 -9.03 23.20
C SER A 108 11.27 -9.23 21.79
N PRO A 109 11.27 -10.48 21.28
CA PRO A 109 12.06 -10.86 20.12
C PRO A 109 11.46 -10.45 18.79
N ILE A 110 10.22 -9.95 18.75
CA ILE A 110 9.51 -9.56 17.53
C ILE A 110 9.27 -8.06 17.56
N VAL A 111 9.64 -7.36 16.49
CA VAL A 111 9.36 -5.93 16.35
C VAL A 111 9.10 -5.56 14.90
N ASP A 112 8.14 -4.67 14.69
CA ASP A 112 7.98 -3.93 13.45
C ASP A 112 8.62 -2.55 13.58
N ALA A 113 9.33 -2.11 12.55
CA ALA A 113 10.02 -0.83 12.48
C ALA A 113 9.89 -0.21 11.08
N ARG A 114 10.44 1.00 10.91
CA ARG A 114 10.48 1.70 9.63
C ARG A 114 11.88 2.25 9.39
N LEU A 115 12.30 2.22 8.14
CA LEU A 115 13.46 2.97 7.66
C LEU A 115 13.08 4.42 7.37
N GLU A 116 14.09 5.28 7.17
CA GLU A 116 13.90 6.71 6.89
C GLU A 116 13.16 6.97 5.56
N ASP A 117 13.30 6.07 4.59
CA ASP A 117 12.59 6.12 3.30
C ASP A 117 11.12 5.65 3.40
N GLY A 118 10.67 5.24 4.58
CA GLY A 118 9.33 4.70 4.83
C GLY A 118 9.21 3.19 4.64
N SER A 119 10.28 2.50 4.22
CA SER A 119 10.31 1.05 4.06
C SER A 119 10.02 0.36 5.39
N ARG A 120 9.22 -0.70 5.35
CA ARG A 120 8.80 -1.44 6.55
C ARG A 120 9.79 -2.53 6.85
N VAL A 121 10.11 -2.68 8.13
CA VAL A 121 11.05 -3.69 8.61
C VAL A 121 10.35 -4.54 9.65
N ASN A 122 10.28 -5.84 9.41
CA ASN A 122 9.89 -6.81 10.42
C ASN A 122 11.15 -7.55 10.89
N VAL A 123 11.31 -7.72 12.20
CA VAL A 123 12.46 -8.39 12.81
C VAL A 123 11.98 -9.47 13.76
N VAL A 124 12.66 -10.61 13.74
CA VAL A 124 12.48 -11.71 14.69
C VAL A 124 13.84 -12.18 15.19
N LEU A 125 14.08 -12.11 16.50
CA LEU A 125 15.30 -12.56 17.16
C LEU A 125 15.16 -13.96 17.77
N PRO A 126 16.29 -14.64 18.06
CA PRO A 126 16.31 -15.78 18.98
C PRO A 126 15.68 -15.40 20.35
N PRO A 127 15.05 -16.36 21.06
CA PRO A 127 14.95 -17.78 20.72
C PRO A 127 13.81 -18.12 19.73
N VAL A 128 13.01 -17.14 19.27
CA VAL A 128 11.90 -17.40 18.34
C VAL A 128 12.42 -17.74 16.94
N ALA A 129 13.42 -17.02 16.46
CA ALA A 129 14.12 -17.34 15.22
C ALA A 129 15.26 -18.35 15.50
N LEU A 130 14.96 -19.64 15.32
CA LEU A 130 15.85 -20.76 15.72
C LEU A 130 17.21 -20.77 15.00
N LYS A 131 17.29 -20.23 13.78
CA LYS A 131 18.51 -20.21 12.97
C LYS A 131 19.44 -19.04 13.32
N GLY A 132 18.90 -18.01 13.97
CA GLY A 132 19.53 -16.71 14.15
C GLY A 132 18.53 -15.59 13.85
N PRO A 133 18.95 -14.32 14.03
CA PRO A 133 18.14 -13.15 13.72
C PRO A 133 17.63 -13.18 12.28
N ALA A 134 16.33 -12.96 12.10
CA ALA A 134 15.68 -12.81 10.82
C ALA A 134 15.12 -11.40 10.66
N MET A 135 15.16 -10.87 9.44
CA MET A 135 14.65 -9.54 9.12
C MET A 135 14.08 -9.49 7.70
N THR A 136 12.90 -8.92 7.55
CA THR A 136 12.28 -8.67 6.23
C THR A 136 12.07 -7.18 6.05
N ILE A 137 12.53 -6.65 4.91
CA ILE A 137 12.34 -5.26 4.52
C ILE A 137 11.44 -5.22 3.29
N ARG A 138 10.23 -4.69 3.44
CA ARG A 138 9.35 -4.38 2.31
C ARG A 138 9.55 -2.92 1.93
N LYS A 139 10.13 -2.70 0.75
CA LYS A 139 10.53 -1.36 0.32
C LYS A 139 9.33 -0.45 0.08
N PHE A 140 9.45 0.79 0.52
CA PHE A 140 8.52 1.84 0.16
C PHE A 140 8.98 2.42 -1.18
N PRO A 141 8.18 2.31 -2.25
CA PRO A 141 8.62 2.70 -3.58
C PRO A 141 8.87 4.21 -3.65
N GLU A 142 10.05 4.61 -4.15
CA GLU A 142 10.43 6.02 -4.29
C GLU A 142 9.49 6.79 -5.24
N LYS A 143 8.97 6.10 -6.26
CA LYS A 143 7.98 6.63 -7.19
C LYS A 143 6.72 5.76 -7.12
N PRO A 144 5.57 6.30 -6.68
CA PRO A 144 4.32 5.58 -6.76
C PRO A 144 3.94 5.39 -8.22
N LEU A 145 3.28 4.28 -8.52
CA LEU A 145 2.67 4.10 -9.82
C LEU A 145 1.59 5.16 -10.06
N MET A 146 1.48 5.59 -11.30
CA MET A 146 0.48 6.52 -11.81
C MET A 146 -0.53 5.76 -12.68
N ILE A 147 -1.61 6.43 -13.10
CA ILE A 147 -2.64 5.78 -13.90
C ILE A 147 -2.10 5.35 -15.27
N GLU A 148 -1.18 6.12 -15.84
CA GLU A 148 -0.55 5.84 -17.13
C GLU A 148 0.24 4.53 -17.08
N ASP A 149 0.87 4.22 -15.93
CA ASP A 149 1.58 2.96 -15.73
C ASP A 149 0.58 1.78 -15.71
N LEU A 150 -0.56 1.93 -15.04
CA LEU A 150 -1.60 0.89 -15.01
C LEU A 150 -2.18 0.61 -16.40
N ILE A 151 -2.39 1.65 -17.21
CA ILE A 151 -2.82 1.52 -18.61
C ILE A 151 -1.72 0.82 -19.43
N GLN A 152 -0.46 1.22 -19.27
CA GLN A 152 0.68 0.60 -19.98
C GLN A 152 0.83 -0.88 -19.63
N PHE A 153 0.59 -1.27 -18.38
CA PHE A 153 0.60 -2.66 -17.94
C PHE A 153 -0.62 -3.47 -18.42
N GLY A 154 -1.65 -2.80 -18.95
CA GLY A 154 -2.92 -3.41 -19.35
C GLY A 154 -3.79 -3.82 -18.15
N ALA A 155 -3.64 -3.15 -17.02
CA ALA A 155 -4.43 -3.39 -15.82
C ALA A 155 -5.88 -2.91 -16.00
N LEU A 156 -6.07 -1.84 -16.78
CA LEU A 156 -7.36 -1.30 -17.21
C LEU A 156 -7.19 -0.50 -18.52
N ASP A 157 -8.29 -0.30 -19.23
CA ASP A 157 -8.35 0.48 -20.46
C ASP A 157 -8.42 2.00 -20.18
N GLU A 158 -8.00 2.82 -21.14
CA GLU A 158 -7.89 4.29 -20.98
C GLU A 158 -9.24 4.97 -20.72
N ASP A 159 -10.30 4.52 -21.38
CA ASP A 159 -11.67 5.03 -21.18
C ASP A 159 -12.21 4.69 -19.78
N VAL A 160 -11.84 3.51 -19.25
CA VAL A 160 -12.17 3.10 -17.89
C VAL A 160 -11.37 3.91 -16.86
N ALA A 161 -10.10 4.18 -17.14
CA ALA A 161 -9.28 5.04 -16.30
C ALA A 161 -9.88 6.45 -16.19
N TYR A 162 -10.28 7.04 -17.32
CA TYR A 162 -11.00 8.32 -17.34
C TYR A 162 -12.30 8.23 -16.53
N PHE A 163 -13.12 7.20 -16.76
CA PHE A 163 -14.35 7.00 -16.01
C PHE A 163 -14.13 6.99 -14.48
N LEU A 164 -13.15 6.23 -13.99
CA LEU A 164 -12.82 6.17 -12.56
C LEU A 164 -12.29 7.50 -12.02
N GLU A 165 -11.48 8.23 -12.77
CA GLU A 165 -11.04 9.60 -12.42
C GLU A 165 -12.26 10.51 -12.18
N GLN A 166 -13.21 10.48 -13.11
CA GLN A 166 -14.43 11.30 -13.01
C GLN A 166 -15.28 10.94 -11.78
N LEU A 167 -15.38 9.66 -11.43
CA LEU A 167 -16.08 9.21 -10.21
C LEU A 167 -15.35 9.65 -8.93
N VAL A 168 -14.01 9.56 -8.90
CA VAL A 168 -13.23 10.04 -7.75
C VAL A 168 -13.43 11.54 -7.57
N GLU A 169 -13.28 12.33 -8.62
CA GLU A 169 -13.48 13.79 -8.56
C GLU A 169 -14.92 14.15 -8.16
N ALA A 170 -15.92 13.39 -8.61
CA ALA A 170 -17.31 13.56 -8.24
C ALA A 170 -17.68 13.05 -6.84
N LYS A 171 -16.72 12.56 -6.04
CA LYS A 171 -16.92 12.07 -4.67
C LYS A 171 -17.80 10.81 -4.57
N TYR A 172 -17.70 9.91 -5.54
CA TYR A 172 -18.24 8.55 -5.36
C TYR A 172 -17.42 7.80 -4.31
N ASN A 173 -18.10 7.07 -3.44
CA ASN A 173 -17.46 6.15 -2.50
C ASN A 173 -17.10 4.87 -3.25
N ILE A 174 -15.79 4.61 -3.40
CA ILE A 174 -15.28 3.48 -4.19
C ILE A 174 -14.62 2.47 -3.26
N PHE A 175 -15.06 1.22 -3.36
CA PHE A 175 -14.51 0.11 -2.59
C PHE A 175 -13.79 -0.88 -3.52
N ILE A 176 -12.50 -1.08 -3.28
CA ILE A 176 -11.63 -1.91 -4.11
C ILE A 176 -11.45 -3.27 -3.44
N SER A 177 -11.89 -4.33 -4.10
CA SER A 177 -11.75 -5.71 -3.62
C SER A 177 -10.75 -6.50 -4.46
N GLY A 178 -10.26 -7.61 -3.91
CA GLY A 178 -9.32 -8.50 -4.61
C GLY A 178 -8.47 -9.37 -3.68
N GLY A 179 -7.93 -10.45 -4.25
CA GLY A 179 -7.08 -11.39 -3.51
C GLY A 179 -5.72 -10.80 -3.09
N THR A 180 -4.95 -11.55 -2.32
CA THR A 180 -3.55 -11.22 -2.00
C THR A 180 -2.72 -11.00 -3.26
N GLY A 181 -1.93 -9.92 -3.30
CA GLY A 181 -1.04 -9.61 -4.43
C GLY A 181 -1.73 -9.11 -5.71
N SER A 182 -3.05 -8.90 -5.70
CA SER A 182 -3.83 -8.34 -6.82
C SER A 182 -3.56 -6.85 -7.10
N GLY A 183 -2.90 -6.14 -6.18
CA GLY A 183 -2.56 -4.72 -6.34
C GLY A 183 -3.57 -3.72 -5.77
N LYS A 184 -4.46 -4.15 -4.85
CA LYS A 184 -5.47 -3.27 -4.21
C LYS A 184 -4.91 -1.95 -3.70
N THR A 185 -3.90 -1.98 -2.82
CA THR A 185 -3.33 -0.76 -2.24
C THR A 185 -2.67 0.12 -3.29
N THR A 186 -2.04 -0.49 -4.30
CA THR A 186 -1.48 0.22 -5.46
C THR A 186 -2.57 0.94 -6.25
N PHE A 187 -3.67 0.26 -6.56
CA PHE A 187 -4.80 0.82 -7.29
C PHE A 187 -5.50 1.93 -6.49
N LEU A 188 -5.69 1.70 -5.18
CA LEU A 188 -6.18 2.70 -4.23
C LEU A 188 -5.28 3.94 -4.25
N ASN A 189 -3.97 3.76 -4.22
CA ASN A 189 -3.01 4.85 -4.25
C ASN A 189 -3.09 5.68 -5.55
N VAL A 190 -3.24 5.00 -6.70
CA VAL A 190 -3.43 5.67 -8.00
C VAL A 190 -4.72 6.48 -7.99
N LEU A 191 -5.86 5.88 -7.63
CA LEU A 191 -7.15 6.58 -7.58
C LEU A 191 -7.14 7.74 -6.58
N SER A 192 -6.46 7.59 -5.44
CA SER A 192 -6.34 8.65 -4.43
C SER A 192 -5.62 9.90 -4.97
N ASN A 193 -4.79 9.77 -6.02
CA ASN A 193 -4.13 10.89 -6.67
C ASN A 193 -5.01 11.64 -7.69
N PHE A 194 -6.26 11.19 -7.92
CA PHE A 194 -7.30 11.96 -8.62
C PHE A 194 -8.13 12.85 -7.69
N ILE A 195 -7.91 12.78 -6.39
CA ILE A 195 -8.65 13.64 -5.46
C ILE A 195 -8.24 15.11 -5.69
N PRO A 196 -9.20 16.04 -5.81
CA PRO A 196 -8.90 17.46 -6.01
C PRO A 196 -8.02 18.05 -4.91
N THR A 197 -7.10 18.95 -5.31
CA THR A 197 -6.00 19.45 -4.46
C THR A 197 -6.45 20.32 -3.28
N GLU A 198 -7.65 20.90 -3.38
CA GLU A 198 -8.26 21.75 -2.36
C GLU A 198 -8.91 20.96 -1.22
N GLU A 199 -9.05 19.64 -1.37
CA GLU A 199 -9.66 18.79 -0.36
C GLU A 199 -8.72 18.48 0.81
N ARG A 200 -9.30 18.29 1.99
CA ARG A 200 -8.63 17.74 3.16
C ARG A 200 -8.83 16.22 3.23
N ILE A 201 -7.73 15.48 3.19
CA ILE A 201 -7.75 14.01 3.19
C ILE A 201 -7.16 13.49 4.49
N LEU A 202 -7.84 12.51 5.08
CA LEU A 202 -7.29 11.69 6.16
C LEU A 202 -7.08 10.27 5.67
N THR A 203 -5.84 9.76 5.68
CA THR A 203 -5.56 8.34 5.43
C THR A 203 -5.47 7.59 6.74
N ILE A 204 -5.99 6.36 6.78
CA ILE A 204 -5.96 5.47 7.94
C ILE A 204 -5.49 4.10 7.48
N GLU A 205 -4.35 3.65 7.96
CA GLU A 205 -3.73 2.40 7.49
C GLU A 205 -3.15 1.61 8.67
N ASP A 206 -3.16 0.27 8.59
CA ASP A 206 -2.39 -0.58 9.52
C ASP A 206 -0.91 -0.21 9.47
N SER A 207 -0.46 0.08 8.26
CA SER A 207 0.82 0.69 8.05
C SER A 207 0.70 1.65 6.87
N ALA A 208 1.19 2.87 7.02
CA ALA A 208 1.22 3.86 5.94
C ALA A 208 1.90 3.28 4.69
N GLU A 209 1.15 3.19 3.60
CA GLU A 209 1.50 2.65 2.28
C GLU A 209 1.12 3.67 1.18
N LEU A 210 0.10 4.49 1.43
CA LEU A 210 -0.39 5.50 0.49
C LEU A 210 0.57 6.69 0.34
N GLN A 211 0.74 7.12 -0.90
CA GLN A 211 1.56 8.23 -1.36
C GLN A 211 0.70 9.22 -2.15
N ILE A 212 -0.10 10.00 -1.45
CA ILE A 212 -0.91 11.07 -2.04
C ILE A 212 -0.05 12.33 -2.12
N ARG A 213 0.42 12.67 -3.32
CA ARG A 213 1.41 13.75 -3.51
C ARG A 213 0.81 15.09 -3.93
N LYS A 214 -0.34 15.07 -4.61
CA LYS A 214 -0.97 16.29 -5.15
C LYS A 214 -1.74 17.10 -4.11
N VAL A 215 -2.17 16.47 -3.02
CA VAL A 215 -3.04 17.10 -2.01
C VAL A 215 -2.22 17.58 -0.82
N PRO A 216 -2.04 18.90 -0.61
CA PRO A 216 -1.25 19.44 0.48
C PRO A 216 -1.92 19.27 1.85
N ASN A 217 -3.25 19.29 1.92
CA ASN A 217 -4.00 19.19 3.17
C ASN A 217 -4.26 17.73 3.56
N LEU A 218 -3.18 16.99 3.76
CA LEU A 218 -3.18 15.55 4.06
C LEU A 218 -2.80 15.30 5.52
N VAL A 219 -3.52 14.40 6.17
CA VAL A 219 -3.11 13.82 7.46
C VAL A 219 -3.10 12.30 7.34
N SER A 220 -1.95 11.70 7.60
CA SER A 220 -1.79 10.24 7.59
C SER A 220 -1.80 9.69 9.01
N LEU A 221 -2.68 8.73 9.24
CA LEU A 221 -2.87 8.05 10.51
C LEU A 221 -2.50 6.57 10.35
N GLU A 222 -1.74 6.06 11.31
CA GLU A 222 -1.28 4.67 11.34
C GLU A 222 -1.74 4.01 12.63
N THR A 223 -2.10 2.73 12.58
CA THR A 223 -2.41 1.97 13.79
C THR A 223 -1.18 1.81 14.68
N ARG A 224 -1.42 1.44 15.94
CA ARG A 224 -0.35 1.12 16.87
C ARG A 224 -0.72 -0.15 17.60
N ASN A 225 0.13 -1.18 17.48
CA ASN A 225 0.00 -2.40 18.26
C ASN A 225 0.12 -2.10 19.76
N ALA A 226 -0.51 -2.93 20.58
CA ALA A 226 -0.28 -2.92 22.02
C ALA A 226 1.20 -3.15 22.34
N ASN A 227 1.69 -2.54 23.42
CA ASN A 227 2.99 -2.90 23.97
C ASN A 227 2.98 -4.32 24.56
N THR A 228 4.12 -4.79 25.05
CA THR A 228 4.24 -6.14 25.65
C THR A 228 3.37 -6.35 26.89
N GLU A 229 2.84 -5.29 27.50
CA GLU A 229 1.86 -5.35 28.60
C GLU A 229 0.39 -5.33 28.11
N GLY A 230 0.14 -5.37 26.80
CA GLY A 230 -1.19 -5.30 26.22
C GLY A 230 -1.83 -3.90 26.27
N LYS A 231 -1.04 -2.84 26.51
CA LYS A 231 -1.54 -1.47 26.64
C LYS A 231 -1.21 -0.61 25.43
N GLY A 232 -2.05 0.40 25.20
CA GLY A 232 -1.79 1.46 24.23
C GLY A 232 -2.05 1.07 22.77
N GLU A 233 -2.81 0.01 22.53
CA GLU A 233 -3.32 -0.30 21.20
C GLU A 233 -4.15 0.87 20.65
N ILE A 234 -3.96 1.18 19.36
CA ILE A 234 -4.75 2.13 18.60
C ILE A 234 -5.15 1.40 17.32
N THR A 235 -6.43 1.09 17.19
CA THR A 235 -6.98 0.32 16.06
C THR A 235 -7.43 1.23 14.93
N ILE A 236 -7.66 0.67 13.74
CA ILE A 236 -8.29 1.40 12.61
C ILE A 236 -9.61 2.05 13.06
N ARG A 237 -10.40 1.32 13.86
CA ARG A 237 -11.66 1.80 14.43
C ARG A 237 -11.48 3.08 15.25
N ASP A 238 -10.46 3.12 16.11
CA ASP A 238 -10.16 4.30 16.93
C ASP A 238 -9.76 5.51 16.07
N LEU A 239 -8.98 5.26 15.02
CA LEU A 239 -8.55 6.28 14.07
C LEU A 239 -9.71 6.82 13.24
N ILE A 240 -10.65 5.97 12.81
CA ILE A 240 -11.88 6.42 12.11
C ILE A 240 -12.70 7.34 13.03
N LYS A 241 -12.89 6.96 14.29
CA LYS A 241 -13.64 7.81 15.24
C LYS A 241 -12.94 9.14 15.50
N ALA A 242 -11.61 9.14 15.59
CA ALA A 242 -10.84 10.36 15.74
C ALA A 242 -10.92 11.26 14.50
N SER A 243 -10.84 10.67 13.30
CA SER A 243 -10.83 11.39 12.02
C SER A 243 -12.11 12.19 11.78
N LEU A 244 -13.26 11.69 12.21
CA LEU A 244 -14.56 12.40 12.11
C LEU A 244 -14.56 13.78 12.81
N ARG A 245 -13.67 14.00 13.78
CA ARG A 245 -13.52 15.29 14.49
C ARG A 245 -12.48 16.23 13.86
N MET A 246 -11.77 15.75 12.84
CA MET A 246 -10.68 16.47 12.19
C MET A 246 -11.14 17.21 10.93
N ARG A 247 -12.47 17.30 10.72
CA ARG A 247 -13.13 17.93 9.58
C ARG A 247 -12.54 17.48 8.23
N PRO A 248 -12.51 16.17 7.92
CA PRO A 248 -12.07 15.70 6.61
C PRO A 248 -13.06 16.12 5.53
N ASN A 249 -12.58 16.31 4.30
CA ASN A 249 -13.42 16.17 3.11
C ASN A 249 -13.57 14.70 2.72
N ARG A 250 -12.52 13.90 2.91
CA ARG A 250 -12.49 12.44 2.64
C ARG A 250 -11.73 11.69 3.73
N ILE A 251 -12.17 10.47 3.99
CA ILE A 251 -11.43 9.49 4.79
C ILE A 251 -11.09 8.32 3.87
N ILE A 252 -9.81 7.96 3.80
CA ILE A 252 -9.32 6.83 3.02
C ILE A 252 -8.84 5.78 4.00
N VAL A 253 -9.44 4.60 3.94
CA VAL A 253 -9.06 3.47 4.81
C VAL A 253 -8.28 2.48 3.95
N GLY A 254 -7.01 2.24 4.27
CA GLY A 254 -6.12 1.43 3.43
C GLY A 254 -6.67 0.03 3.16
N GLU A 255 -7.12 -0.67 4.20
CA GLU A 255 -7.81 -1.96 4.08
C GLU A 255 -8.71 -2.17 5.30
N VAL A 256 -9.92 -2.70 5.09
CA VAL A 256 -10.80 -3.17 6.16
C VAL A 256 -10.84 -4.70 6.23
N ARG A 257 -10.78 -5.22 7.45
CA ARG A 257 -10.60 -6.64 7.77
C ARG A 257 -11.55 -7.14 8.86
N GLY A 258 -12.14 -6.24 9.65
CA GLY A 258 -12.95 -6.60 10.81
C GLY A 258 -13.98 -5.55 11.21
N GLN A 259 -14.21 -5.46 12.53
CA GLN A 259 -15.27 -4.66 13.14
C GLN A 259 -15.28 -3.16 12.77
N GLU A 260 -14.15 -2.61 12.34
CA GLU A 260 -14.03 -1.24 11.84
C GLU A 260 -14.86 -0.97 10.58
N ALA A 261 -15.30 -2.02 9.87
CA ALA A 261 -16.16 -1.90 8.69
C ALA A 261 -17.42 -1.09 8.98
N LEU A 262 -18.05 -1.27 10.16
CA LEU A 262 -19.24 -0.50 10.52
C LEU A 262 -18.95 1.00 10.64
N ASP A 263 -17.87 1.36 11.34
CA ASP A 263 -17.46 2.74 11.53
C ASP A 263 -17.07 3.40 10.18
N MET A 264 -16.43 2.65 9.28
CA MET A 264 -16.15 3.10 7.90
C MET A 264 -17.44 3.38 7.12
N LEU A 265 -18.39 2.44 7.12
CA LEU A 265 -19.68 2.61 6.43
C LEU A 265 -20.46 3.80 7.00
N GLN A 266 -20.43 4.00 8.32
CA GLN A 266 -21.03 5.17 8.96
C GLN A 266 -20.35 6.47 8.52
N ALA A 267 -19.02 6.50 8.43
CA ALA A 267 -18.29 7.67 7.94
C ALA A 267 -18.73 8.06 6.51
N MET A 268 -18.82 7.06 5.63
CA MET A 268 -19.32 7.21 4.25
C MET A 268 -20.76 7.76 4.21
N ASN A 269 -21.64 7.26 5.06
CA ASN A 269 -23.04 7.70 5.13
C ASN A 269 -23.24 9.08 5.80
N THR A 270 -22.28 9.58 6.58
CA THR A 270 -22.43 10.79 7.41
C THR A 270 -21.69 12.02 6.88
N GLY A 271 -21.67 12.18 5.56
CA GLY A 271 -21.19 13.41 4.90
C GLY A 271 -19.69 13.44 4.60
N HIS A 272 -19.02 12.29 4.62
CA HIS A 272 -17.64 12.13 4.15
C HIS A 272 -17.62 11.40 2.80
N ASP A 273 -18.33 11.96 1.83
CA ASP A 273 -18.40 11.45 0.46
C ASP A 273 -17.03 11.46 -0.23
N GLY A 274 -16.84 10.52 -1.16
CA GLY A 274 -15.60 10.34 -1.90
C GLY A 274 -14.56 9.51 -1.16
N SER A 275 -14.99 8.78 -0.13
CA SER A 275 -14.15 7.87 0.63
C SER A 275 -13.74 6.68 -0.21
N LEU A 276 -12.49 6.25 -0.05
CA LEU A 276 -11.92 5.11 -0.76
C LEU A 276 -11.47 4.07 0.26
N SER A 277 -11.70 2.79 -0.03
CA SER A 277 -11.25 1.70 0.85
C SER A 277 -10.93 0.43 0.08
N THR A 278 -10.20 -0.48 0.71
CA THR A 278 -9.97 -1.81 0.13
C THR A 278 -10.38 -2.96 1.06
N GLY A 279 -10.61 -4.13 0.49
CA GLY A 279 -10.90 -5.36 1.24
C GLY A 279 -10.49 -6.62 0.49
N HIS A 280 -10.18 -7.68 1.22
CA HIS A 280 -9.85 -8.97 0.60
C HIS A 280 -11.10 -9.76 0.26
N ALA A 281 -11.31 -10.09 -1.01
CA ALA A 281 -12.39 -10.95 -1.49
C ALA A 281 -12.03 -11.59 -2.83
N ASN A 282 -12.80 -12.60 -3.23
CA ASN A 282 -12.64 -13.31 -4.50
C ASN A 282 -13.61 -12.84 -5.60
N SER A 283 -14.54 -11.95 -5.26
CA SER A 283 -15.46 -11.29 -6.19
C SER A 283 -16.12 -10.08 -5.52
N VAL A 284 -16.89 -9.29 -6.29
CA VAL A 284 -17.71 -8.20 -5.74
C VAL A 284 -18.75 -8.72 -4.75
N TYR A 285 -19.47 -9.79 -5.11
CA TYR A 285 -20.48 -10.42 -4.24
C TYR A 285 -19.89 -11.00 -2.94
N ASP A 286 -18.73 -11.66 -3.03
CA ASP A 286 -18.01 -12.16 -1.86
C ASP A 286 -17.62 -10.99 -0.94
N MET A 287 -17.16 -9.87 -1.49
CA MET A 287 -16.81 -8.70 -0.69
C MET A 287 -18.02 -8.14 0.08
N LEU A 288 -19.20 -8.07 -0.52
CA LEU A 288 -20.41 -7.65 0.20
C LEU A 288 -20.73 -8.59 1.37
N SER A 289 -20.66 -9.90 1.13
CA SER A 289 -20.91 -10.92 2.16
C SER A 289 -19.89 -10.83 3.31
N ARG A 290 -18.63 -10.48 2.98
CA ARG A 290 -17.58 -10.24 3.96
C ARG A 290 -17.80 -8.96 4.74
N LEU A 291 -18.24 -7.87 4.11
CA LEU A 291 -18.62 -6.63 4.82
C LEU A 291 -19.76 -6.91 5.81
N GLU A 292 -20.77 -7.69 5.42
CA GLU A 292 -21.84 -8.12 6.32
C GLU A 292 -21.28 -8.85 7.55
N THR A 293 -20.41 -9.83 7.32
CA THR A 293 -19.77 -10.62 8.38
C THR A 293 -18.89 -9.74 9.30
N MET A 294 -18.12 -8.83 8.72
CA MET A 294 -17.28 -7.88 9.46
C MET A 294 -18.12 -6.98 10.38
N VAL A 295 -19.24 -6.46 9.87
CA VAL A 295 -20.16 -5.64 10.67
C VAL A 295 -20.81 -6.47 11.78
N LEU A 296 -21.28 -7.68 11.49
CA LEU A 296 -21.86 -8.59 12.48
C LEU A 296 -20.88 -8.93 13.61
N SER A 297 -19.58 -9.01 13.31
CA SER A 297 -18.54 -9.26 14.33
C SER A 297 -18.37 -8.09 15.31
N GLY A 298 -18.75 -6.87 14.91
CA GLY A 298 -18.56 -5.64 15.68
C GLY A 298 -19.83 -5.05 16.31
N ALA A 299 -21.02 -5.49 15.88
CA ALA A 299 -22.31 -5.01 16.37
C ALA A 299 -23.44 -6.03 16.16
N GLU A 300 -24.35 -6.11 17.14
CA GLU A 300 -25.59 -6.90 17.03
C GLU A 300 -26.66 -6.11 16.26
N LEU A 301 -26.60 -6.13 14.93
CA LEU A 301 -27.58 -5.49 14.05
C LEU A 301 -28.30 -6.54 13.19
N PRO A 302 -29.61 -6.35 12.88
CA PRO A 302 -30.28 -7.18 11.89
C PRO A 302 -29.60 -7.07 10.52
N ILE A 303 -29.49 -8.18 9.80
CA ILE A 303 -28.78 -8.25 8.51
C ILE A 303 -29.31 -7.25 7.48
N GLU A 304 -30.63 -7.03 7.46
CA GLU A 304 -31.30 -6.07 6.59
C GLU A 304 -30.81 -4.63 6.82
N VAL A 305 -30.53 -4.27 8.09
CA VAL A 305 -29.99 -2.96 8.45
C VAL A 305 -28.55 -2.83 7.96
N ILE A 306 -27.76 -3.89 8.09
CA ILE A 306 -26.36 -3.93 7.62
C ILE A 306 -26.32 -3.77 6.10
N ARG A 307 -27.14 -4.53 5.37
CA ARG A 307 -27.26 -4.43 3.91
C ARG A 307 -27.66 -3.04 3.46
N LYS A 308 -28.60 -2.40 4.17
CA LYS A 308 -28.99 -1.01 3.91
C LYS A 308 -27.85 -0.02 4.17
N GLN A 309 -27.04 -0.23 5.20
CA GLN A 309 -25.84 0.58 5.46
C GLN A 309 -24.83 0.44 4.34
N ILE A 310 -24.55 -0.79 3.88
CA ILE A 310 -23.63 -1.07 2.78
C ILE A 310 -24.13 -0.45 1.47
N GLY A 311 -25.39 -0.73 1.11
CA GLY A 311 -26.00 -0.27 -0.13
C GLY A 311 -26.20 1.25 -0.21
N SER A 312 -26.15 1.95 0.92
CA SER A 312 -26.18 3.42 0.98
C SER A 312 -24.79 4.06 1.01
N ALA A 313 -23.79 3.34 1.53
CA ALA A 313 -22.46 3.87 1.78
C ALA A 313 -21.55 3.75 0.56
N ILE A 314 -21.63 2.63 -0.15
CA ILE A 314 -20.74 2.33 -1.28
C ILE A 314 -21.50 2.67 -2.56
N ASP A 315 -20.89 3.45 -3.44
CA ASP A 315 -21.46 3.73 -4.75
C ASP A 315 -20.89 2.76 -5.81
N ILE A 316 -19.57 2.51 -5.78
CA ILE A 316 -18.87 1.73 -6.80
C ILE A 316 -17.99 0.66 -6.14
N MET A 317 -18.07 -0.56 -6.68
CA MET A 317 -17.18 -1.67 -6.38
C MET A 317 -16.22 -1.87 -7.54
N VAL A 318 -14.92 -2.00 -7.25
CA VAL A 318 -13.90 -2.38 -8.23
C VAL A 318 -13.26 -3.68 -7.77
N HIS A 319 -13.27 -4.73 -8.58
CA HIS A 319 -12.63 -6.00 -8.26
C HIS A 319 -11.36 -6.20 -9.07
N LEU A 320 -10.26 -6.52 -8.38
CA LEU A 320 -8.95 -6.79 -8.97
C LEU A 320 -8.55 -8.26 -8.79
N SER A 321 -7.86 -8.80 -9.78
CA SER A 321 -7.27 -10.13 -9.68
C SER A 321 -5.84 -10.16 -10.21
N ARG A 322 -5.05 -11.11 -9.68
CA ARG A 322 -3.76 -11.50 -10.26
C ARG A 322 -4.01 -12.75 -11.11
N LEU A 323 -3.84 -12.61 -12.42
CA LEU A 323 -4.11 -13.68 -13.37
C LEU A 323 -2.95 -14.69 -13.42
N ARG A 324 -3.15 -15.79 -14.17
CA ARG A 324 -2.18 -16.90 -14.28
C ARG A 324 -0.85 -16.50 -14.92
N ASP A 325 -0.85 -15.43 -15.73
CA ASP A 325 0.35 -14.82 -16.30
C ASP A 325 1.02 -13.80 -15.36
N HIS A 326 0.59 -13.76 -14.10
CA HIS A 326 0.98 -12.82 -13.05
C HIS A 326 0.59 -11.36 -13.29
N SER A 327 -0.09 -11.05 -14.39
CA SER A 327 -0.63 -9.70 -14.62
C SER A 327 -1.71 -9.38 -13.58
N ARG A 328 -1.77 -8.11 -13.17
CA ARG A 328 -2.80 -7.59 -12.27
C ARG A 328 -3.80 -6.82 -13.11
N ARG A 329 -5.08 -7.19 -13.05
CA ARG A 329 -6.13 -6.57 -13.87
C ARG A 329 -7.36 -6.26 -13.06
N VAL A 330 -8.06 -5.20 -13.47
CA VAL A 330 -9.44 -4.95 -13.09
C VAL A 330 -10.30 -6.00 -13.78
N MET A 331 -11.07 -6.74 -12.98
CA MET A 331 -11.94 -7.81 -13.46
C MET A 331 -13.39 -7.36 -13.60
N GLU A 332 -13.82 -6.46 -12.72
CA GLU A 332 -15.20 -6.01 -12.66
C GLU A 332 -15.26 -4.60 -12.04
N ILE A 333 -16.09 -3.73 -12.61
CA ILE A 333 -16.50 -2.46 -12.01
C ILE A 333 -18.01 -2.46 -11.97
N SER A 334 -18.58 -2.32 -10.77
CA SER A 334 -20.01 -2.47 -10.54
C SER A 334 -20.56 -1.33 -9.71
N GLU A 335 -21.75 -0.86 -10.05
CA GLU A 335 -22.51 0.09 -9.25
C GLU A 335 -23.32 -0.65 -8.18
N VAL A 336 -23.33 -0.11 -6.97
CA VAL A 336 -24.20 -0.56 -5.88
C VAL A 336 -25.46 0.29 -5.89
N CYS A 337 -26.60 -0.32 -6.24
CA CYS A 337 -27.87 0.36 -6.52
C CYS A 337 -28.83 0.38 -5.32
N GLY A 338 -28.30 0.26 -4.10
CA GLY A 338 -29.11 0.15 -2.89
C GLY A 338 -29.60 -1.27 -2.61
N VAL A 339 -30.78 -1.39 -2.00
CA VAL A 339 -31.35 -2.66 -1.50
C VAL A 339 -32.77 -2.85 -2.00
N GLU A 340 -33.06 -3.99 -2.61
CA GLU A 340 -34.41 -4.42 -3.02
C GLU A 340 -34.71 -5.81 -2.46
N ASN A 341 -35.92 -6.01 -1.93
CA ASN A 341 -36.35 -7.28 -1.32
C ASN A 341 -35.37 -7.86 -0.28
N GLY A 342 -34.64 -6.99 0.42
CA GLY A 342 -33.68 -7.39 1.46
C GLY A 342 -32.29 -7.75 0.93
N GLU A 343 -32.03 -7.66 -0.38
CA GLU A 343 -30.73 -7.96 -1.01
C GLU A 343 -30.11 -6.68 -1.60
N ILE A 344 -28.77 -6.59 -1.55
CA ILE A 344 -28.03 -5.49 -2.17
C ILE A 344 -28.04 -5.70 -3.69
N ILE A 345 -28.48 -4.68 -4.43
CA ILE A 345 -28.51 -4.73 -5.89
C ILE A 345 -27.18 -4.21 -6.43
N ILE A 346 -26.55 -5.01 -7.28
CA ILE A 346 -25.29 -4.67 -7.95
C ILE A 346 -25.53 -4.72 -9.46
N LYS A 347 -25.04 -3.71 -10.18
CA LYS A 347 -25.09 -3.65 -11.64
C LYS A 347 -23.66 -3.54 -12.19
N PRO A 348 -23.11 -4.62 -12.77
CA PRO A 348 -21.80 -4.57 -13.41
C PRO A 348 -21.82 -3.58 -14.57
N LEU A 349 -20.96 -2.57 -14.54
CA LEU A 349 -20.78 -1.57 -15.60
C LEU A 349 -19.71 -2.02 -16.58
N TYR A 350 -18.65 -2.66 -16.05
CA TYR A 350 -17.56 -3.23 -16.83
C TYR A 350 -17.20 -4.62 -16.32
N VAL A 351 -16.93 -5.55 -17.24
CA VAL A 351 -16.46 -6.91 -16.93
C VAL A 351 -15.30 -7.25 -17.85
N PHE A 352 -14.23 -7.81 -17.29
CA PHE A 352 -13.09 -8.27 -18.07
C PHE A 352 -13.45 -9.54 -18.83
N GLU A 353 -13.26 -9.49 -20.16
CA GLU A 353 -13.41 -10.65 -21.02
C GLU A 353 -12.04 -11.14 -21.49
N GLU A 354 -11.70 -12.35 -21.06
CA GLU A 354 -10.55 -13.06 -21.61
C GLU A 354 -10.90 -13.62 -23.01
N THR A 355 -10.12 -13.22 -24.00
CA THR A 355 -10.28 -13.63 -25.40
C THR A 355 -9.26 -14.67 -25.86
N GLY A 356 -8.21 -14.89 -25.06
CA GLY A 356 -7.21 -15.90 -25.33
C GLY A 356 -5.88 -15.63 -24.63
N GLU A 357 -4.83 -16.24 -25.16
CA GLU A 357 -3.47 -16.18 -24.65
C GLU A 357 -2.51 -16.03 -25.83
N ASP A 358 -1.47 -15.20 -25.69
CA ASP A 358 -0.44 -15.05 -26.70
C ASP A 358 0.56 -16.23 -26.69
N TYR A 359 1.47 -16.25 -27.67
CA TYR A 359 2.47 -17.31 -27.80
C TYR A 359 3.47 -17.41 -26.63
N ARG A 360 3.51 -16.42 -25.72
CA ARG A 360 4.36 -16.39 -24.52
C ARG A 360 3.60 -16.72 -23.25
N GLY A 361 2.31 -17.03 -23.35
CA GLY A 361 1.46 -17.33 -22.23
C GLY A 361 0.82 -16.10 -21.57
N LYS A 362 0.90 -14.92 -22.21
CA LYS A 362 0.29 -13.68 -21.69
C LYS A 362 -1.19 -13.66 -22.03
N ILE A 363 -2.02 -13.34 -21.05
CA ILE A 363 -3.47 -13.28 -21.26
C ILE A 363 -3.83 -12.08 -22.12
N ILE A 364 -4.70 -12.31 -23.11
CA ILE A 364 -5.30 -11.31 -23.98
C ILE A 364 -6.76 -11.14 -23.59
N GLY A 365 -7.13 -9.94 -23.16
CA GLY A 365 -8.49 -9.57 -22.81
C GLY A 365 -8.57 -8.09 -22.51
N LYS A 366 -9.79 -7.58 -22.38
CA LYS A 366 -10.08 -6.17 -22.09
C LYS A 366 -11.36 -6.04 -21.27
N LEU A 367 -11.57 -4.89 -20.66
CA LEU A 367 -12.83 -4.58 -20.01
C LEU A 367 -13.88 -4.30 -21.10
N GLN A 368 -14.99 -5.02 -21.05
CA GLN A 368 -16.16 -4.72 -21.86
C GLN A 368 -17.17 -3.96 -21.03
N LYS A 369 -17.72 -2.90 -21.61
CA LYS A 369 -18.89 -2.23 -21.06
C LYS A 369 -20.10 -3.16 -21.19
N THR A 370 -20.91 -3.26 -20.15
CA THR A 370 -22.16 -4.03 -20.16
C THR A 370 -23.32 -3.19 -20.68
N ASP A 371 -24.52 -3.79 -20.72
CA ASP A 371 -25.77 -3.07 -21.01
C ASP A 371 -26.26 -2.19 -19.83
N HIS A 372 -25.62 -2.29 -18.66
CA HIS A 372 -25.97 -1.48 -17.50
C HIS A 372 -25.37 -0.08 -17.60
N LYS A 373 -26.16 0.91 -17.22
CA LYS A 373 -25.77 2.32 -17.14
C LYS A 373 -25.62 2.72 -15.68
N LEU A 374 -24.81 3.74 -15.42
CA LEU A 374 -24.68 4.34 -14.10
C LEU A 374 -26.01 5.03 -13.71
N GLU A 375 -26.68 4.54 -12.67
CA GLU A 375 -27.99 5.03 -12.24
C GLU A 375 -27.87 6.24 -11.31
N ASN A 376 -26.98 6.17 -10.31
CA ASN A 376 -26.69 7.26 -9.41
C ASN A 376 -25.84 8.31 -10.11
N THR A 377 -26.49 9.20 -10.86
CA THR A 377 -25.86 10.31 -11.59
C THR A 377 -25.83 11.63 -10.81
N SER A 378 -26.36 11.64 -9.58
CA SER A 378 -26.56 12.86 -8.80
C SER A 378 -25.23 13.59 -8.52
N LYS A 379 -24.20 12.84 -8.12
CA LYS A 379 -22.86 13.34 -7.80
C LYS A 379 -22.13 13.92 -9.02
N LEU A 380 -22.23 13.26 -10.18
CA LEU A 380 -21.70 13.80 -11.45
C LEU A 380 -22.39 15.11 -11.85
N LYS A 381 -23.72 15.20 -11.72
CA LYS A 381 -24.48 16.43 -12.01
C LYS A 381 -24.09 17.59 -11.09
N LEU A 382 -23.95 17.33 -9.79
CA LEU A 382 -23.57 18.34 -8.79
C LEU A 382 -22.16 18.90 -9.03
N THR A 383 -21.28 18.11 -9.65
CA THR A 383 -19.90 18.52 -9.98
C THR A 383 -19.75 19.03 -11.41
N GLY A 384 -20.84 19.12 -12.18
CA GLY A 384 -20.84 19.70 -13.53
C GLY A 384 -20.24 18.81 -14.63
N LYS A 385 -20.05 17.50 -14.35
CA LYS A 385 -19.45 16.52 -15.27
C LYS A 385 -20.47 15.98 -16.28
N ASN A 386 -21.02 16.87 -17.11
CA ASN A 386 -22.11 16.54 -18.04
C ASN A 386 -21.65 15.66 -19.22
N ASP A 387 -20.40 15.80 -19.65
CA ASP A 387 -19.76 14.96 -20.66
C ASP A 387 -19.74 13.48 -20.26
N VAL A 388 -19.46 13.21 -18.99
CA VAL A 388 -19.44 11.86 -18.41
C VAL A 388 -20.84 11.26 -18.36
N LEU A 389 -21.87 12.08 -18.10
CA LEU A 389 -23.26 11.63 -18.11
C LEU A 389 -23.68 11.15 -19.51
N GLU A 390 -23.29 11.86 -20.56
CA GLU A 390 -23.64 11.47 -21.93
C GLU A 390 -22.96 10.17 -22.37
N GLN A 391 -21.76 9.90 -21.86
CA GLN A 391 -20.97 8.73 -22.22
C GLN A 391 -21.29 7.47 -21.38
N PHE A 392 -21.63 7.63 -20.10
CA PHE A 392 -21.71 6.51 -19.14
C PHE A 392 -23.07 6.34 -18.44
N ALA A 393 -23.99 7.31 -18.51
CA ALA A 393 -25.34 7.20 -17.94
C ALA A 393 -26.42 6.86 -18.97
#